data_AF-A0A1E1W1G3-F1
#
_entry.id   AF-A0A1E1W1G3-F1
#
_cell.length_a   1.000
_cell.length_b   1.000
_cell.length_c   1.000
_cell.angle_alpha   90.00
_cell.angle_beta   90.00
_cell.angle_gamma   90.00
#
_symmetry.space_group_name_H-M   'P 1'
#
loop_
_entity.id
_entity.type
_entity.pdbx_description
1 polymer ?
#
loop_
_entity_poly.entity_id
_entity_poly.type
_entity_poly.pdbx_seq_one_letter_code
_entity_poly.pdbx_strand_id
1 'polypeptide(L)'
;VRRTPRLKYRLSNADWNRFRQLIDDKLSQLPENPIDNENECSRALALCILEAADQSFPIKRTVRDSIPMPPWWDSECSYAVRRRKEVERIYADDMSDENLHSLKNTIEETRIILRDKKLEGWRAFCASLSPRTCPSEVWRSIRCFRRAFNDSPSVSMLSPQLTD
;
A
#
# COMPACT_ATOMS: atom_id res chain seq x y z
N VAL A 1 -8.16 20.40 16.71
CA VAL A 1 -7.50 19.07 16.77
C VAL A 1 -6.06 19.21 16.30
N ARG A 2 -5.06 19.11 17.19
CA ARG A 2 -3.64 19.15 16.80
C ARG A 2 -3.34 17.87 16.01
N ARG A 3 -3.08 17.99 14.70
CA ARG A 3 -2.64 16.85 13.89
C ARG A 3 -1.22 16.51 14.31
N THR A 4 -1.04 15.40 15.01
CA THR A 4 0.29 14.88 15.31
C THR A 4 0.99 14.56 13.99
N PRO A 5 2.22 15.06 13.77
CA PRO A 5 2.97 14.75 12.55
C PRO A 5 3.13 13.24 12.39
N ARG A 6 2.99 12.76 11.15
CA ARG A 6 3.13 11.33 10.85
C ARG A 6 4.60 10.94 11.01
N LEU A 7 4.93 10.30 12.13
CA LEU A 7 6.27 9.76 12.37
C LEU A 7 6.59 8.62 11.38
N LYS A 8 7.73 8.72 10.69
CA LYS A 8 8.26 7.71 9.75
C LYS A 8 8.57 6.38 10.44
N TYR A 9 9.16 6.46 11.64
CA TYR A 9 9.66 5.30 12.38
C TYR A 9 8.70 4.81 13.46
N ARG A 10 8.74 3.51 13.74
CA ARG A 10 8.07 2.89 14.88
C ARG A 10 9.02 2.88 16.09
N LEU A 11 9.01 3.97 16.85
CA LEU A 11 9.92 4.16 18.00
C LEU A 11 9.72 3.15 19.14
N SER A 12 8.56 2.49 19.24
CA SER A 12 8.31 1.45 20.25
C SER A 12 9.20 0.21 20.06
N ASN A 13 9.70 -0.01 18.85
CA ASN A 13 10.52 -1.17 18.49
C ASN A 13 11.90 -0.73 17.97
N ALA A 14 12.30 0.49 18.31
CA ALA A 14 13.58 1.05 17.92
C ALA A 14 14.72 0.37 18.70
N ASP A 15 15.78 -0.02 18.00
CA ASP A 15 17.03 -0.46 18.62
C ASP A 15 17.89 0.77 18.95
N TRP A 16 17.69 1.32 20.15
CA TRP A 16 18.41 2.51 20.61
C TRP A 16 19.89 2.25 20.86
N ASN A 17 20.28 1.02 21.17
CA ASN A 17 21.68 0.67 21.40
C ASN A 17 22.45 0.68 20.08
N ARG A 18 21.89 0.05 19.04
CA ARG A 18 22.44 0.10 17.68
C ARG A 18 22.49 1.53 17.14
N PHE A 19 21.43 2.32 17.36
CA PHE A 19 21.40 3.72 16.97
C PHE A 19 22.55 4.50 17.61
N ARG A 20 22.76 4.33 18.92
CA ARG A 20 23.83 4.99 19.65
C ARG A 20 25.20 4.62 19.10
N GLN A 21 25.47 3.33 18.89
CA GLN A 21 26.74 2.86 18.33
C GLN A 21 27.00 3.48 16.95
N LEU A 22 26.00 3.48 16.06
CA LEU A 22 26.13 4.07 14.73
C LEU A 22 26.37 5.59 14.76
N ILE A 23 25.80 6.30 15.72
CA ILE A 23 26.05 7.74 15.92
C ILE A 23 27.48 7.96 16.42
N ASP A 24 27.91 7.22 17.43
CA ASP A 24 29.27 7.35 17.98
C ASP A 24 30.32 7.05 16.90
N ASP A 25 30.11 6.00 16.10
CA ASP A 25 30.98 5.65 14.97
C ASP A 25 30.99 6.76 13.90
N LYS A 26 29.83 7.27 13.48
CA LYS A 26 29.73 8.32 12.45
C LYS A 26 30.25 9.68 12.92
N LEU A 27 30.05 10.02 14.18
CA LEU A 27 30.52 11.28 14.76
C LEU A 27 32.05 11.31 14.85
N SER A 28 32.68 10.16 15.12
CA SER A 28 34.15 10.04 15.12
C SER A 28 34.79 10.25 13.74
N GLN A 29 34.00 10.14 12.65
CA GLN A 29 34.43 10.37 11.27
C GLN A 29 34.19 11.81 10.79
N LEU A 30 33.50 12.64 11.57
CA LEU A 30 33.26 14.04 11.21
C LEU A 30 34.49 14.90 11.51
N PRO A 31 34.82 15.88 10.65
CA PRO A 31 35.96 16.76 10.89
C PRO A 31 35.72 17.62 12.14
N GLU A 32 36.72 17.68 13.02
CA GLU A 32 36.65 18.41 14.30
C GLU A 32 36.53 19.93 14.16
N ASN A 33 36.74 20.50 12.97
CA ASN A 33 36.86 21.94 12.79
C ASN A 33 36.28 22.47 11.46
N PRO A 34 34.98 22.80 11.39
CA PRO A 34 34.36 23.38 10.21
C PRO A 34 34.45 24.91 10.25
N ILE A 35 35.66 25.47 10.16
CA ILE A 35 35.87 26.92 10.34
C ILE A 35 35.25 27.74 9.18
N ASP A 36 35.00 27.14 8.01
CA ASP A 36 34.52 27.88 6.83
C ASP A 36 33.08 27.60 6.39
N ASN A 37 32.34 26.66 7.01
CA ASN A 37 31.00 26.30 6.50
C ASN A 37 30.05 25.64 7.52
N GLU A 38 29.56 26.44 8.48
CA GLU A 38 28.62 26.02 9.54
C GLU A 38 27.36 25.28 9.02
N ASN A 39 26.89 25.65 7.82
CA ASN A 39 25.76 25.00 7.14
C ASN A 39 26.08 23.59 6.65
N GLU A 40 27.32 23.30 6.27
CA GLU A 40 27.71 21.96 5.82
C GLU A 40 27.86 21.00 6.99
N CYS A 41 28.41 21.46 8.11
CA CYS A 41 28.58 20.63 9.28
C CYS A 41 27.24 20.28 9.93
N SER A 42 26.33 21.25 10.04
CA SER A 42 24.95 21.00 10.51
C SER A 42 24.19 20.04 9.59
N ARG A 43 24.35 20.17 8.26
CA ARG A 43 23.77 19.24 7.28
C ARG A 43 24.37 17.84 7.39
N ALA A 44 25.68 17.72 7.57
CA ALA A 44 26.36 16.44 7.72
C ALA A 44 25.91 15.71 8.99
N LEU A 45 25.78 16.44 10.11
CA LEU A 45 25.25 15.90 11.36
C LEU A 45 23.80 15.45 11.22
N ALA A 46 22.94 16.26 10.57
CA ALA A 46 21.56 15.88 10.32
C ALA A 46 21.46 14.60 9.48
N LEU A 47 22.29 14.46 8.45
CA LEU A 47 22.35 13.24 7.62
C LEU A 47 22.84 12.03 8.42
N CYS A 48 23.87 12.17 9.26
CA CYS A 48 24.34 11.10 10.13
C CYS A 48 23.22 10.59 11.05
N ILE A 49 22.45 11.51 11.66
CA ILE A 49 21.31 11.17 12.50
C ILE A 49 20.22 10.43 11.72
N LEU A 50 19.89 10.90 10.52
CA LEU A 50 18.87 10.29 9.69
C LEU A 50 19.27 8.89 9.22
N GLU A 51 20.51 8.69 8.80
CA GLU A 51 21.04 7.40 8.35
C GLU A 51 21.12 6.38 9.49
N ALA A 52 21.60 6.79 10.67
CA ALA A 52 21.61 5.92 11.84
C ALA A 52 20.19 5.50 12.23
N ALA A 53 19.23 6.42 12.13
CA ALA A 53 17.81 6.14 12.39
C ALA A 53 17.22 5.17 11.35
N ASP A 54 17.55 5.34 10.07
CA ASP A 54 17.11 4.43 9.00
C ASP A 54 17.65 3.00 9.16
N GLN A 55 18.85 2.85 9.73
CA GLN A 55 19.46 1.54 9.97
C GLN A 55 19.03 0.87 11.28
N SER A 56 18.53 1.65 12.24
CA SER A 56 18.25 1.16 13.60
C SER A 56 16.76 1.07 13.91
N PHE A 57 15.92 1.82 13.21
CA PHE A 57 14.51 1.90 13.52
C PHE A 57 13.67 1.23 12.43
N PRO A 58 12.73 0.34 12.83
CA PRO A 58 11.78 -0.18 11.87
C PRO A 58 10.85 0.92 11.36
N ILE A 59 10.67 0.98 10.04
CA ILE A 59 9.70 1.88 9.42
C ILE A 59 8.29 1.46 9.87
N LYS A 60 7.46 2.46 10.18
CA LYS A 60 6.06 2.19 10.51
C LYS A 60 5.36 1.63 9.28
N ARG A 61 4.97 0.36 9.31
CA ARG A 61 4.16 -0.24 8.23
C ARG A 61 2.93 0.62 8.01
N THR A 62 2.82 1.23 6.84
CA THR A 62 1.58 1.87 6.46
C THR A 62 0.59 0.77 6.13
N VAL A 63 -0.60 0.80 6.72
CA VAL A 63 -1.69 -0.18 6.51
C VAL A 63 -2.07 -0.34 5.02
N ARG A 64 -1.55 0.53 4.13
CA ARG A 64 -1.73 0.48 2.69
C ARG A 64 -1.29 -0.84 2.06
N ASP A 65 -0.30 -1.54 2.63
CA ASP A 65 0.28 -2.74 2.01
C ASP A 65 -0.52 -4.02 2.27
N SER A 66 -1.58 -3.96 3.08
CA SER A 66 -2.30 -5.13 3.57
C SER A 66 -3.81 -5.07 3.34
N ILE A 67 -4.35 -4.07 2.65
CA ILE A 67 -5.79 -4.04 2.36
C ILE A 67 -6.05 -5.21 1.39
N PRO A 68 -6.63 -6.32 1.85
CA PRO A 68 -6.76 -7.50 1.00
C PRO A 68 -7.79 -7.17 -0.06
N MET A 69 -7.42 -7.30 -1.33
CA MET A 69 -8.36 -7.01 -2.40
C MET A 69 -9.50 -8.03 -2.37
N PRO A 70 -10.73 -7.63 -2.77
CA PRO A 70 -11.83 -8.57 -2.87
C PRO A 70 -11.46 -9.77 -3.76
N PRO A 71 -12.02 -10.98 -3.52
CA PRO A 71 -11.64 -12.18 -4.27
C PRO A 71 -11.87 -12.10 -5.80
N TRP A 72 -12.75 -11.20 -6.25
CA TRP A 72 -13.04 -10.97 -7.67
C TRP A 72 -12.08 -9.97 -8.34
N TRP A 73 -11.15 -9.38 -7.58
CA TRP A 73 -10.23 -8.35 -8.06
C TRP A 73 -8.95 -8.95 -8.63
N ASP A 74 -8.57 -8.52 -9.83
CA ASP A 74 -7.39 -8.99 -10.52
C ASP A 74 -6.45 -7.84 -10.98
N SER A 75 -5.44 -8.19 -11.78
CA SER A 75 -4.50 -7.23 -12.35
C SER A 75 -5.17 -6.26 -13.31
N GLU A 76 -6.22 -6.68 -14.01
CA GLU A 76 -7.00 -5.85 -14.95
C GLU A 76 -7.79 -4.77 -14.20
N CYS A 77 -8.46 -5.13 -13.10
CA CYS A 77 -9.12 -4.17 -12.20
C CYS A 77 -8.12 -3.11 -11.68
N SER A 78 -6.93 -3.57 -11.29
CA SER A 78 -5.85 -2.71 -10.81
C SER A 78 -5.36 -1.75 -11.90
N TYR A 79 -5.19 -2.25 -13.12
CA TYR A 79 -4.80 -1.46 -14.28
C TYR A 79 -5.85 -0.42 -14.64
N ALA A 80 -7.13 -0.80 -14.73
CA ALA A 80 -8.24 0.10 -15.07
C ALA A 80 -8.34 1.27 -14.07
N VAL A 81 -8.26 0.98 -12.76
CA VAL A 81 -8.28 2.03 -11.73
C VAL A 81 -7.04 2.92 -11.78
N ARG A 82 -5.86 2.36 -12.07
CA ARG A 82 -4.63 3.16 -12.23
C ARG A 82 -4.75 4.10 -13.43
N ARG A 83 -5.20 3.59 -14.57
CA ARG A 83 -5.41 4.36 -15.79
C ARG A 83 -6.41 5.49 -15.58
N ARG A 84 -7.53 5.21 -14.89
CA ARG A 84 -8.51 6.24 -14.53
C ARG A 84 -7.90 7.38 -13.71
N LYS A 85 -7.10 7.05 -12.70
CA LYS A 85 -6.39 8.07 -11.88
C LYS A 85 -5.40 8.90 -12.69
N GLU A 86 -4.72 8.28 -13.64
CA GLU A 86 -3.79 8.99 -14.52
C GLU A 86 -4.54 10.00 -15.39
N VAL A 87 -5.65 9.59 -15.99
CA VAL A 87 -6.48 10.49 -16.81
C VAL A 87 -7.15 11.58 -15.97
N GLU A 88 -7.59 11.26 -14.74
CA GLU A 88 -8.08 12.25 -13.76
C GLU A 88 -7.01 13.31 -13.46
N ARG A 89 -5.74 12.91 -13.34
CA ARG A 89 -4.62 13.83 -13.12
C ARG A 89 -4.36 14.70 -14.35
N ILE A 90 -4.30 14.10 -15.54
CA ILE A 90 -4.11 14.83 -16.81
C ILE A 90 -5.21 15.89 -16.97
N TYR A 91 -6.47 15.55 -16.72
CA TYR A 91 -7.57 16.52 -16.79
C TYR A 91 -7.48 17.61 -15.71
N ALA A 92 -7.01 17.27 -14.51
CA ALA A 92 -6.81 18.27 -13.45
C ALA A 92 -5.68 19.25 -13.78
N ASP A 93 -4.65 18.78 -14.49
CA ASP A 93 -3.53 19.61 -14.94
C ASP A 93 -3.90 20.44 -16.20
N ASP A 94 -4.71 19.89 -17.12
CA ASP A 94 -5.23 20.55 -18.32
C ASP A 94 -6.70 20.18 -18.61
N MET A 95 -7.61 21.13 -18.40
CA MET A 95 -9.07 20.95 -18.54
C MET A 95 -9.59 21.16 -19.97
N SER A 96 -8.88 20.65 -20.99
CA SER A 96 -9.32 20.67 -22.38
C SER A 96 -10.51 19.73 -22.65
N ASP A 97 -11.24 19.97 -23.74
CA ASP A 97 -12.39 19.16 -24.13
C ASP A 97 -11.98 17.72 -24.50
N GLU A 98 -10.81 17.56 -25.12
CA GLU A 98 -10.21 16.26 -25.43
C GLU A 98 -9.91 15.46 -24.15
N ASN A 99 -9.33 16.10 -23.14
CA ASN A 99 -9.04 15.48 -21.85
C ASN A 99 -10.33 15.13 -21.09
N LEU A 100 -11.35 15.99 -21.16
CA LEU A 100 -12.67 15.69 -20.59
C LEU A 100 -13.32 14.46 -21.26
N HIS A 101 -13.23 14.35 -22.58
CA HIS A 101 -13.75 13.20 -23.33
C HIS A 101 -13.01 11.91 -22.95
N SER A 102 -11.68 11.97 -22.89
CA SER A 102 -10.82 10.85 -22.44
C SER A 102 -11.17 10.40 -21.02
N LEU A 103 -11.39 11.35 -20.10
CA LEU A 103 -11.80 11.07 -18.73
C LEU A 103 -13.15 10.35 -18.67
N LYS A 104 -14.17 10.85 -19.40
CA LYS A 104 -15.50 10.23 -19.46
C LYS A 104 -15.44 8.79 -19.97
N ASN A 105 -14.73 8.56 -21.08
CA ASN A 105 -14.56 7.23 -21.66
C ASN A 105 -13.84 6.30 -20.67
N THR A 106 -12.74 6.75 -20.06
CA THR A 106 -11.96 5.94 -19.12
C THR A 106 -12.76 5.60 -17.85
N ILE A 107 -13.59 6.52 -17.36
CA ILE A 107 -14.50 6.27 -16.23
C ILE A 107 -15.49 5.14 -16.59
N GLU A 108 -16.12 5.22 -17.75
CA GLU A 108 -17.11 4.23 -18.19
C GLU A 108 -16.47 2.86 -18.43
N GLU A 109 -15.33 2.80 -19.13
CA GLU A 109 -14.57 1.57 -19.33
C GLU A 109 -14.19 0.92 -17.99
N THR A 110 -13.70 1.72 -17.04
CA THR A 110 -13.37 1.22 -15.69
C THR A 110 -14.60 0.69 -14.97
N ARG A 111 -15.75 1.35 -15.12
CA ARG A 111 -17.02 0.93 -14.51
C ARG A 111 -17.46 -0.44 -15.06
N ILE A 112 -17.38 -0.63 -16.37
CA ILE A 112 -17.74 -1.88 -17.06
C ILE A 112 -16.84 -3.02 -16.57
N ILE A 113 -15.50 -2.84 -16.62
CA ILE A 113 -14.53 -3.85 -16.19
C ILE A 113 -14.79 -4.29 -14.74
N LEU A 114 -14.91 -3.32 -13.82
CA LEU A 114 -15.12 -3.64 -12.41
C LEU A 114 -16.46 -4.33 -12.15
N ARG A 115 -17.51 -3.95 -12.89
CA ARG A 115 -18.83 -4.58 -12.80
C ARG A 115 -18.76 -6.03 -13.26
N ASP A 116 -18.14 -6.27 -14.41
CA ASP A 116 -18.14 -7.59 -15.04
C ASP A 116 -17.25 -8.57 -14.24
N LYS A 117 -16.08 -8.15 -13.79
CA LYS A 117 -15.22 -8.94 -12.90
C LYS A 117 -15.90 -9.31 -11.59
N LYS A 118 -16.59 -8.33 -10.99
CA LYS A 118 -17.35 -8.58 -9.76
C LYS A 118 -18.50 -9.58 -9.98
N LEU A 119 -19.21 -9.45 -11.10
CA LEU A 119 -20.31 -10.35 -11.46
C LEU A 119 -19.80 -11.77 -11.72
N GLU A 120 -18.71 -11.90 -12.46
CA GLU A 120 -18.04 -13.17 -12.75
C GLU A 120 -17.58 -13.86 -11.46
N GLY A 121 -16.82 -13.15 -10.62
CA GLY A 121 -16.35 -13.69 -9.35
C GLY A 121 -17.51 -14.07 -8.42
N TRP A 122 -18.62 -13.32 -8.43
CA TRP A 122 -19.80 -13.66 -7.65
C TRP A 122 -20.48 -14.94 -8.16
N ARG A 123 -20.62 -15.10 -9.48
CA ARG A 123 -21.16 -16.34 -10.07
C ARG A 123 -20.28 -17.55 -9.74
N ALA A 124 -18.96 -17.39 -9.86
CA ALA A 124 -18.00 -18.45 -9.51
C ALA A 124 -18.10 -18.84 -8.03
N PHE A 125 -18.23 -17.86 -7.14
CA PHE A 125 -18.46 -18.11 -5.71
C PHE A 125 -19.77 -18.86 -5.45
N CYS A 126 -20.88 -18.40 -6.02
CA CYS A 126 -22.16 -19.08 -5.86
C CYS A 126 -22.12 -20.52 -6.39
N ALA A 127 -21.43 -20.76 -7.51
CA ALA A 127 -21.26 -22.08 -8.10
C ALA A 127 -20.37 -23.02 -7.27
N SER A 128 -19.47 -22.48 -6.44
CA SER A 128 -18.60 -23.29 -5.56
C SER A 128 -19.25 -23.68 -4.23
N LEU A 129 -20.43 -23.15 -3.91
CA LEU A 129 -21.16 -23.49 -2.68
C LEU A 129 -21.78 -24.89 -2.75
N SER A 130 -21.70 -25.62 -1.65
CA SER A 130 -22.27 -26.95 -1.47
C SER A 130 -23.16 -26.99 -0.22
N PRO A 131 -24.14 -27.91 -0.13
CA PRO A 131 -24.91 -28.11 1.12
C PRO A 131 -24.05 -28.42 2.35
N ARG A 132 -22.80 -28.84 2.14
CA ARG A 132 -21.82 -29.10 3.22
C ARG A 132 -21.00 -27.86 3.62
N THR A 133 -21.09 -26.77 2.88
CA THR A 133 -20.34 -25.54 3.18
C THR A 133 -20.85 -24.92 4.47
N CYS A 134 -19.93 -24.61 5.39
CA CYS A 134 -20.31 -24.06 6.69
C CYS A 134 -20.89 -22.64 6.53
N PRO A 135 -22.05 -22.32 7.12
CA PRO A 135 -22.66 -20.99 7.01
C PRO A 135 -21.72 -19.85 7.45
N SER A 136 -20.86 -20.08 8.44
CA SER A 136 -19.89 -19.07 8.91
C SER A 136 -18.85 -18.71 7.85
N GLU A 137 -18.41 -19.68 7.05
CA GLU A 137 -17.48 -19.49 5.94
C GLU A 137 -18.16 -18.75 4.78
N VAL A 138 -19.43 -19.09 4.48
CA VAL A 138 -20.23 -18.36 3.48
C VAL A 138 -20.32 -16.88 3.85
N TRP A 139 -20.69 -16.58 5.10
CA TRP A 139 -20.74 -15.19 5.59
C TRP A 139 -19.38 -14.49 5.57
N ARG A 140 -18.30 -15.21 5.87
CA ARG A 140 -16.92 -14.68 5.77
C ARG A 140 -16.61 -14.29 4.33
N SER A 141 -16.86 -15.18 3.38
CA SER A 141 -16.65 -14.91 1.95
C SER A 141 -17.50 -13.74 1.46
N ILE A 142 -18.79 -13.67 1.80
CA ILE A 142 -19.68 -12.54 1.45
C ILE A 142 -19.10 -11.19 1.95
N ARG A 143 -18.51 -11.16 3.15
CA ARG A 143 -17.85 -9.96 3.68
C ARG A 143 -16.62 -9.57 2.86
N CYS A 144 -15.78 -10.54 2.49
CA CYS A 144 -14.62 -10.32 1.60
C CYS A 144 -15.03 -9.85 0.19
N PHE A 145 -16.19 -10.27 -0.30
CA PHE A 145 -16.73 -9.80 -1.59
C PHE A 145 -17.25 -8.35 -1.55
N ARG A 146 -17.80 -7.90 -0.41
CA ARG A 146 -18.32 -6.54 -0.22
C ARG A 146 -17.26 -5.50 0.09
N ARG A 147 -16.18 -5.88 0.78
CA ARG A 147 -15.08 -4.98 1.19
C ARG A 147 -13.77 -5.72 1.16
N ALA A 148 -12.69 -4.96 1.04
CA ALA A 148 -11.37 -5.42 1.43
C ALA A 148 -11.33 -5.67 2.94
N PHE A 149 -11.69 -6.89 3.35
CA PHE A 149 -11.86 -7.26 4.76
C PHE A 149 -10.56 -7.88 5.28
N ASN A 150 -9.90 -7.19 6.21
CA ASN A 150 -8.66 -7.64 6.82
C ASN A 150 -8.99 -8.56 7.99
N ASP A 151 -8.95 -9.87 7.78
CA ASP A 151 -9.06 -10.85 8.87
C ASP A 151 -8.07 -11.98 8.60
N SER A 152 -6.85 -11.85 9.13
CA SER A 152 -5.95 -12.99 9.29
C SER A 152 -6.54 -13.95 10.34
N PRO A 153 -6.49 -15.29 10.18
CA PRO A 153 -5.39 -16.02 9.56
C PRO A 153 -5.78 -16.92 8.36
N SER A 154 -4.75 -17.12 7.53
CA SER A 154 -4.51 -18.14 6.48
C SER A 154 -5.55 -19.24 6.24
N VAL A 155 -6.11 -19.27 5.02
CA VAL A 155 -6.34 -20.52 4.27
C VAL A 155 -6.17 -20.20 2.78
N SER A 156 -5.20 -20.86 2.14
CA SER A 156 -5.07 -20.96 0.69
C SER A 156 -6.30 -21.66 0.12
N MET A 157 -7.15 -20.93 -0.58
CA MET A 157 -8.27 -21.52 -1.32
C MET A 157 -8.23 -20.98 -2.73
N LEU A 158 -8.17 -21.92 -3.68
CA LEU A 158 -8.10 -21.80 -5.15
C LEU A 158 -6.72 -22.00 -5.76
N SER A 159 -6.22 -23.23 -5.66
CA SER A 159 -5.49 -23.85 -6.78
C SER A 159 -6.38 -24.96 -7.35
N PRO A 160 -6.70 -24.97 -8.65
CA PRO A 160 -7.35 -26.11 -9.27
C PRO A 160 -6.30 -27.20 -9.44
N GLN A 161 -6.35 -28.23 -8.60
CA GLN A 161 -5.61 -29.46 -8.87
C GLN A 161 -6.40 -30.26 -9.90
N LEU A 162 -5.95 -30.16 -11.15
CA LEU A 162 -6.16 -31.18 -12.16
C LEU A 162 -5.35 -32.41 -11.75
N THR A 163 -6.01 -33.51 -11.47
CA THR A 163 -5.41 -34.84 -11.58
C THR A 163 -6.48 -35.83 -12.04
N ASP A 164 -6.29 -36.28 -13.28
CA ASP A 164 -6.60 -37.55 -13.95
C ASP A 164 -7.91 -38.30 -13.66
#